data_AF-A0A965BTY1-F1
#
_entry.id   AF-A0A965BTY1-F1
#
_cell.length_a   1.000
_cell.length_b   1.000
_cell.length_c   1.000
_cell.angle_alpha   90.00
_cell.angle_beta   90.00
_cell.angle_gamma   90.00
#
_symmetry.space_group_name_H-M   'P 1'
#
loop_
_entity.id
_entity.type
_entity.pdbx_description
1 polymer ?
#
loop_
_entity_poly.entity_id
_entity_poly.type
_entity_poly.pdbx_seq_one_letter_code
_entity_poly.pdbx_strand_id
1 'polypeptide(L)'
;MNWMLALPEIVLACCGLAILMIGVLPRQNMFFGCTMASIGALVVTAALVLTVPDGAGFAGQVISDGFARFMKLLVLLGAAIGMLMALDFNRREGLDRFEYPVLLLFATLGMLIMLSANDFMTVYIGLELLSLSLYVVAAFHRDNEQSAEAGLKYFVLGALASGLFLYGASLVYGFAGTTSFERIAQALLDPAGRSQGLTVGLIFILAALAFKVSAVPFHMWT
;
A
#
# COMPACT_ATOMS: atom_id res chain seq x y z
N MET A 1 10.95 21.82 2.20
CA MET A 1 10.62 20.37 2.23
C MET A 1 10.35 20.01 3.68
N ASN A 2 9.10 19.69 4.07
CA ASN A 2 8.78 19.32 5.44
C ASN A 2 8.86 17.80 5.61
N TRP A 3 10.06 17.29 5.92
CA TRP A 3 10.31 15.87 6.10
C TRP A 3 9.58 15.26 7.30
N MET A 4 9.14 16.11 8.24
CA MET A 4 8.42 15.67 9.44
C MET A 4 7.08 14.99 9.12
N LEU A 5 6.47 15.36 7.98
CA LEU A 5 5.19 14.79 7.54
C LEU A 5 5.31 13.34 7.04
N ALA A 6 6.48 12.94 6.54
CA ALA A 6 6.75 11.58 6.06
C ALA A 6 7.55 10.75 7.07
N LEU A 7 7.77 11.27 8.28
CA LEU A 7 8.58 10.61 9.30
C LEU A 7 8.05 9.21 9.67
N PRO A 8 6.73 8.99 9.88
CA PRO A 8 6.22 7.66 10.20
C PRO A 8 6.52 6.63 9.10
N GLU A 9 6.34 7.01 7.83
CA GLU A 9 6.59 6.15 6.67
C GLU A 9 8.08 5.84 6.51
N ILE A 10 8.95 6.84 6.68
CA ILE A 10 10.40 6.65 6.61
C ILE A 10 10.86 5.71 7.72
N VAL A 11 10.39 5.90 8.95
CA VAL A 11 10.75 5.04 10.08
C VAL A 11 10.29 3.60 9.83
N LEU A 12 9.04 3.40 9.38
CA LEU A 12 8.54 2.08 9.06
C LEU A 12 9.34 1.40 7.94
N ALA A 13 9.72 2.15 6.89
CA ALA A 13 10.55 1.66 5.81
C ALA A 13 11.95 1.24 6.30
N CYS A 14 12.60 2.08 7.11
CA CYS A 14 13.90 1.78 7.69
C CYS A 14 13.83 0.57 8.63
N CYS A 15 12.79 0.46 9.45
CA CYS A 15 12.56 -0.71 10.30
C CYS A 15 12.36 -1.97 9.46
N GLY A 16 11.55 -1.93 8.40
CA GLY A 16 11.33 -3.06 7.49
C GLY A 16 12.63 -3.54 6.84
N LEU A 17 13.45 -2.61 6.32
CA LEU A 17 14.76 -2.93 5.77
C LEU A 17 15.74 -3.47 6.81
N ALA A 18 15.77 -2.88 8.01
CA ALA A 18 16.64 -3.36 9.09
C ALA A 18 16.26 -4.78 9.54
N ILE A 19 14.96 -5.06 9.70
CA ILE A 19 14.45 -6.38 10.07
C ILE A 19 14.75 -7.40 8.96
N LEU A 20 14.62 -7.02 7.69
CA LEU A 20 15.02 -7.86 6.55
C LEU A 20 16.50 -8.23 6.64
N MET A 21 17.38 -7.23 6.82
CA MET A 21 18.82 -7.45 6.91
C MET A 21 19.19 -8.33 8.12
N ILE A 22 18.56 -8.10 9.28
CA ILE A 22 18.77 -8.92 10.48
C ILE A 22 18.29 -10.36 10.25
N GLY A 23 17.16 -10.55 9.59
CA GLY A 23 16.57 -11.86 9.29
C GLY A 23 17.40 -12.72 8.34
N VAL A 24 18.18 -12.10 7.45
CA VAL A 24 19.05 -12.80 6.48
C VAL A 24 20.37 -13.32 7.10
N LEU A 25 20.89 -12.65 8.12
CA LEU A 25 22.17 -12.96 8.77
C LEU A 25 22.28 -14.26 9.62
N PRO A 26 21.23 -14.86 10.21
CA PRO A 26 21.38 -15.89 11.22
C PRO A 26 21.27 -17.33 10.69
N ARG A 27 21.85 -18.27 11.47
CA ARG A 27 21.79 -19.72 11.25
C ARG A 27 20.57 -20.42 11.88
N GLN A 28 19.68 -19.68 12.54
CA GLN A 28 18.54 -20.21 13.30
C GLN A 28 17.23 -19.56 12.87
N ASN A 29 16.11 -20.15 13.27
CA ASN A 29 14.77 -19.67 12.93
C ASN A 29 14.48 -18.31 13.59
N MET A 30 14.50 -17.24 12.80
CA MET A 30 14.27 -15.87 13.24
C MET A 30 12.81 -15.40 13.12
N PHE A 31 11.89 -16.25 12.68
CA PHE A 31 10.51 -15.86 12.40
C PHE A 31 9.84 -15.12 13.56
N PHE A 32 9.93 -15.68 14.77
CA PHE A 32 9.31 -15.07 15.95
C PHE A 32 9.94 -13.72 16.30
N GLY A 33 11.27 -13.63 16.28
CA GLY A 33 12.00 -12.40 16.58
C GLY A 33 11.67 -11.29 15.58
N CYS A 34 11.69 -11.61 14.27
CA CYS A 34 11.31 -10.67 13.22
C CYS A 34 9.84 -10.25 13.30
N THR A 35 8.94 -11.16 13.69
CA THR A 35 7.51 -10.82 13.86
C THR A 35 7.30 -9.88 15.05
N MET A 36 7.93 -10.15 16.19
CA MET A 36 7.86 -9.25 17.36
C MET A 36 8.48 -7.89 17.07
N ALA A 37 9.62 -7.86 16.38
CA ALA A 37 10.25 -6.60 15.94
C ALA A 37 9.36 -5.82 14.98
N SER A 38 8.65 -6.51 14.08
CA SER A 38 7.71 -5.89 13.14
C SER A 38 6.52 -5.26 13.85
N ILE A 39 5.94 -5.96 14.83
CA ILE A 39 4.88 -5.39 15.68
C ILE A 39 5.40 -4.19 16.47
N GLY A 40 6.62 -4.27 17.01
CA GLY A 40 7.28 -3.13 17.66
C GLY A 40 7.43 -1.93 16.73
N ALA A 41 7.84 -2.15 15.49
CA ALA A 41 7.93 -1.11 14.47
C ALA A 41 6.56 -0.46 14.17
N LEU A 42 5.49 -1.26 14.07
CA LEU A 42 4.14 -0.74 13.89
C LEU A 42 3.69 0.15 15.06
N VAL A 43 4.00 -0.25 16.31
CA VAL A 43 3.69 0.54 17.52
C VAL A 43 4.47 1.85 17.54
N VAL A 44 5.77 1.82 17.24
CA VAL A 44 6.59 3.03 17.14
C VAL A 44 6.05 3.97 16.06
N THR A 45 5.72 3.44 14.88
CA THR A 45 5.11 4.22 13.80
C THR A 45 3.76 4.82 14.22
N ALA A 46 2.92 4.07 14.94
CA ALA A 46 1.64 4.58 15.45
C ALA A 46 1.83 5.74 16.43
N ALA A 47 2.82 5.65 17.32
CA ALA A 47 3.17 6.76 18.21
C ALA A 47 3.65 7.99 17.42
N LEU A 48 4.47 7.79 16.38
CA LEU A 48 4.93 8.88 15.52
C LEU A 48 3.77 9.56 14.77
N VAL A 49 2.82 8.79 14.22
CA VAL A 49 1.62 9.31 13.53
C VAL A 49 0.83 10.30 14.41
N LEU A 50 0.79 10.08 15.72
CA LEU A 50 0.12 10.98 16.67
C LEU A 50 0.86 12.31 16.90
N THR A 51 2.19 12.31 16.69
CA THR A 51 3.04 13.50 16.90
C THR A 51 3.20 14.39 15.67
N VAL A 52 2.90 13.86 14.47
CA VAL A 52 3.03 14.61 13.22
C VAL A 52 1.96 15.71 13.16
N PRO A 53 2.32 16.99 12.96
CA PRO A 53 1.36 18.08 12.86
C PRO A 53 0.59 18.03 11.53
N ASP A 54 -0.54 18.71 11.50
CA ASP A 54 -1.33 18.84 10.28
C ASP A 54 -0.61 19.76 9.28
N GLY A 55 -0.68 19.42 7.99
CA GLY A 55 -0.10 20.23 6.93
C GLY A 55 0.15 19.47 5.63
N ALA A 56 0.65 20.22 4.63
CA ALA A 56 1.02 19.70 3.33
C ALA A 56 2.55 19.73 3.15
N GLY A 57 3.10 18.66 2.60
CA GLY A 57 4.52 18.46 2.31
C GLY A 57 4.77 18.20 0.83
N PHE A 58 6.04 18.18 0.44
CA PHE A 58 6.48 17.76 -0.90
C PHE A 58 5.71 18.45 -2.05
N ALA A 59 5.66 19.79 -2.01
CA ALA A 59 4.91 20.59 -2.99
C ALA A 59 3.41 20.23 -3.10
N GLY A 60 2.82 19.74 -2.01
CA GLY A 60 1.40 19.39 -1.94
C GLY A 60 1.08 17.96 -2.34
N GLN A 61 2.08 17.11 -2.59
CA GLN A 61 1.89 15.68 -2.90
C GLN A 61 1.51 14.84 -1.68
N VAL A 62 1.92 15.28 -0.49
CA VAL A 62 1.65 14.58 0.78
C VAL A 62 0.85 15.49 1.69
N ILE A 63 -0.29 15.02 2.17
CA ILE A 63 -1.13 15.72 3.15
C ILE A 63 -1.19 14.88 4.42
N SER A 64 -0.99 15.54 5.56
CA SER A 64 -1.31 14.99 6.87
C SER A 64 -2.43 15.83 7.47
N ASP A 65 -3.57 15.22 7.67
CA ASP A 65 -4.72 15.80 8.35
C ASP A 65 -5.33 14.79 9.35
N GLY A 66 -6.41 15.17 10.00
CA GLY A 66 -7.09 14.30 10.96
C GLY A 66 -7.62 13.00 10.33
N PHE A 67 -8.02 13.02 9.05
CA PHE A 67 -8.52 11.85 8.35
C PHE A 67 -7.39 10.86 8.04
N ALA A 68 -6.29 11.34 7.45
CA ALA A 68 -5.11 10.54 7.19
C ALA A 68 -4.55 9.96 8.49
N ARG A 69 -4.47 10.75 9.58
CA ARG A 69 -4.02 10.26 10.89
C ARG A 69 -4.89 9.13 11.41
N PHE A 70 -6.22 9.30 11.40
CA PHE A 70 -7.15 8.27 11.85
C PHE A 70 -7.03 6.98 11.03
N MET A 71 -7.03 7.08 9.71
CA MET A 71 -6.93 5.92 8.82
C MET A 71 -5.59 5.19 8.95
N LYS A 72 -4.48 5.93 9.13
CA LYS A 72 -3.15 5.32 9.37
C LYS A 72 -3.15 4.50 10.65
N LEU A 73 -3.73 5.02 11.73
CA LEU A 73 -3.83 4.29 13.00
C LEU A 73 -4.69 3.03 12.87
N LEU A 74 -5.81 3.11 12.13
CA LEU A 74 -6.65 1.94 11.84
C LEU A 74 -5.88 0.85 11.07
N VAL A 75 -5.13 1.25 10.03
CA VAL A 75 -4.29 0.34 9.25
C VAL A 75 -3.19 -0.29 10.10
N LEU A 76 -2.48 0.50 10.92
CA LEU A 76 -1.43 0.00 11.80
C LEU A 76 -1.96 -0.99 12.83
N LEU A 77 -3.14 -0.71 13.42
CA LEU A 77 -3.82 -1.62 14.33
C LEU A 77 -4.21 -2.92 13.63
N GLY A 78 -4.82 -2.83 12.45
CA GLY A 78 -5.20 -4.00 11.64
C GLY A 78 -4.01 -4.87 11.26
N ALA A 79 -2.90 -4.26 10.85
CA ALA A 79 -1.66 -4.95 10.53
C ALA A 79 -1.06 -5.67 11.76
N ALA A 80 -1.05 -5.01 12.92
CA ALA A 80 -0.54 -5.61 14.16
C ALA A 80 -1.39 -6.82 14.60
N ILE A 81 -2.72 -6.69 14.57
CA ILE A 81 -3.64 -7.80 14.89
C ILE A 81 -3.47 -8.94 13.87
N GLY A 82 -3.41 -8.63 12.58
CA GLY A 82 -3.21 -9.62 11.52
C GLY A 82 -1.92 -10.41 11.69
N MET A 83 -0.80 -9.74 12.00
CA MET A 83 0.46 -10.41 12.31
C MET A 83 0.37 -11.30 13.55
N LEU A 84 -0.30 -10.85 14.62
CA LEU A 84 -0.48 -11.63 15.84
C LEU A 84 -1.30 -12.91 15.57
N MET A 85 -2.37 -12.82 14.79
CA MET A 85 -3.18 -13.98 14.41
C MET A 85 -2.42 -14.96 13.51
N ALA A 86 -1.57 -14.44 12.62
CA ALA A 86 -0.77 -15.26 11.71
C ALA A 86 0.37 -16.03 12.38
N LEU A 87 0.81 -15.64 13.59
CA LEU A 87 1.94 -16.28 14.29
C LEU A 87 1.75 -17.78 14.51
N ASP A 88 0.63 -18.14 15.15
CA ASP A 88 0.35 -19.53 15.49
C ASP A 88 -0.02 -20.34 14.25
N PHE A 89 -0.74 -19.72 13.31
CA PHE A 89 -1.07 -20.34 12.03
C PHE A 89 0.19 -20.70 11.23
N ASN A 90 1.09 -19.74 11.01
CA ASN A 90 2.32 -19.96 10.23
C ASN A 90 3.22 -21.02 10.88
N ARG A 91 3.28 -21.08 12.22
CA ARG A 91 4.04 -22.13 12.92
C ARG A 91 3.43 -23.53 12.73
N ARG A 92 2.09 -23.64 12.80
CA ARG A 92 1.39 -24.92 12.63
C ARG A 92 1.52 -25.45 11.20
N GLU A 93 1.48 -24.57 10.22
CA GLU A 93 1.58 -24.89 8.80
C GLU A 93 3.04 -24.99 8.29
N GLY A 94 4.04 -24.81 9.14
CA GLY A 94 5.46 -24.84 8.72
C GLY A 94 5.88 -23.69 7.80
N LEU A 95 5.16 -22.56 7.87
CA LEU A 95 5.37 -21.32 7.12
C LEU A 95 6.09 -20.24 7.95
N ASP A 96 6.86 -20.65 8.95
CA ASP A 96 7.59 -19.79 9.89
C ASP A 96 8.86 -19.20 9.26
N ARG A 97 8.65 -18.41 8.21
CA ARG A 97 9.66 -17.72 7.42
C ARG A 97 9.68 -16.25 7.78
N PHE A 98 10.85 -15.70 8.11
CA PHE A 98 10.99 -14.32 8.59
C PHE A 98 10.57 -13.27 7.56
N GLU A 99 10.50 -13.65 6.29
CA GLU A 99 10.05 -12.84 5.17
C GLU A 99 8.57 -12.46 5.29
N TYR A 100 7.74 -13.31 5.93
CA TYR A 100 6.31 -13.06 6.08
C TYR A 100 6.00 -11.74 6.81
N PRO A 101 6.47 -11.50 8.06
CA PRO A 101 6.21 -10.25 8.75
C PRO A 101 6.86 -9.05 8.04
N VAL A 102 7.99 -9.23 7.35
CA VAL A 102 8.65 -8.16 6.57
C VAL A 102 7.80 -7.73 5.39
N LEU A 103 7.23 -8.67 4.64
CA LEU A 103 6.31 -8.38 3.53
C LEU A 103 5.06 -7.65 4.04
N LEU A 104 4.53 -8.03 5.20
CA LEU A 104 3.40 -7.33 5.81
C LEU A 104 3.77 -5.90 6.26
N LEU A 105 5.01 -5.64 6.71
CA LEU A 105 5.48 -4.26 6.96
C LEU A 105 5.51 -3.43 5.68
N PHE A 106 6.04 -3.97 4.58
CA PHE A 106 6.07 -3.26 3.30
C PHE A 106 4.67 -3.04 2.73
N ALA A 107 3.76 -4.02 2.88
CA ALA A 107 2.36 -3.85 2.54
C ALA A 107 1.73 -2.70 3.34
N THR A 108 2.00 -2.65 4.64
CA THR A 108 1.53 -1.58 5.53
C THR A 108 2.09 -0.22 5.15
N LEU A 109 3.38 -0.15 4.83
CA LEU A 109 4.03 1.07 4.34
C LEU A 109 3.35 1.60 3.07
N GLY A 110 3.04 0.72 2.11
CA GLY A 110 2.29 1.08 0.90
C GLY A 110 0.95 1.73 1.23
N MET A 111 0.20 1.15 2.18
CA MET A 111 -1.07 1.73 2.65
C MET A 111 -0.89 3.11 3.31
N LEU A 112 0.14 3.31 4.15
CA LEU A 112 0.38 4.62 4.77
C LEU A 112 0.72 5.71 3.74
N ILE A 113 1.51 5.35 2.72
CA ILE A 113 1.83 6.25 1.59
C ILE A 113 0.55 6.64 0.86
N MET A 114 -0.32 5.67 0.53
CA MET A 114 -1.60 5.94 -0.13
C MET A 114 -2.51 6.86 0.69
N LEU A 115 -2.59 6.66 2.00
CA LEU A 115 -3.43 7.46 2.89
C LEU A 115 -2.99 8.93 3.01
N SER A 116 -1.73 9.22 2.67
CA SER A 116 -1.19 10.58 2.68
C SER A 116 -1.16 11.22 1.29
N ALA A 117 -1.48 10.45 0.25
CA ALA A 117 -1.28 10.85 -1.13
C ALA A 117 -2.31 11.90 -1.57
N ASN A 118 -1.84 12.93 -2.27
CA ASN A 118 -2.67 13.98 -2.86
C ASN A 118 -2.48 14.12 -4.39
N ASP A 119 -1.90 13.10 -5.00
CA ASP A 119 -1.77 12.98 -6.44
C ASP A 119 -1.78 11.51 -6.88
N PHE A 120 -2.11 11.26 -8.16
CA PHE A 120 -2.25 9.91 -8.69
C PHE A 120 -0.95 9.08 -8.69
N MET A 121 0.23 9.72 -8.81
CA MET A 121 1.50 8.99 -8.80
C MET A 121 1.86 8.52 -7.39
N THR A 122 1.64 9.35 -6.38
CA THR A 122 1.85 8.95 -4.98
C THR A 122 0.90 7.82 -4.59
N VAL A 123 -0.37 7.86 -5.03
CA VAL A 123 -1.30 6.73 -4.86
C VAL A 123 -0.78 5.47 -5.57
N TYR A 124 -0.36 5.58 -6.83
CA TYR A 124 0.14 4.45 -7.60
C TYR A 124 1.33 3.76 -6.92
N ILE A 125 2.31 4.52 -6.43
CA ILE A 125 3.49 3.97 -5.75
C ILE A 125 3.09 3.21 -4.48
N GLY A 126 2.21 3.79 -3.66
CA GLY A 126 1.73 3.12 -2.45
C GLY A 126 0.92 1.85 -2.78
N LEU A 127 0.12 1.89 -3.84
CA LEU A 127 -0.70 0.78 -4.30
C LEU A 127 0.15 -0.37 -4.84
N GLU A 128 1.21 -0.07 -5.61
CA GLU A 128 2.14 -1.09 -6.11
C GLU A 128 2.95 -1.73 -4.99
N LEU A 129 3.46 -0.94 -4.04
CA LEU A 129 4.19 -1.46 -2.89
C LEU A 129 3.31 -2.41 -2.04
N LEU A 130 2.06 -2.02 -1.80
CA LEU A 130 1.06 -2.87 -1.16
C LEU A 130 0.85 -4.17 -1.96
N SER A 131 0.62 -4.02 -3.26
CA SER A 131 0.21 -5.12 -4.13
C SER A 131 1.31 -6.16 -4.30
N LEU A 132 2.53 -5.74 -4.64
CA LEU A 132 3.67 -6.64 -4.81
C LEU A 132 3.96 -7.42 -3.52
N SER A 133 3.86 -6.75 -2.37
CA SER A 133 4.02 -7.42 -1.06
C SER A 133 2.95 -8.50 -0.87
N LEU A 134 1.69 -8.20 -1.16
CA LEU A 134 0.58 -9.15 -1.02
C LEU A 134 0.58 -10.26 -2.06
N TYR A 135 1.09 -10.03 -3.27
CA TYR A 135 1.24 -11.08 -4.29
C TYR A 135 2.19 -12.17 -3.81
N VAL A 136 3.29 -11.79 -3.16
CA VAL A 136 4.23 -12.75 -2.57
C VAL A 136 3.60 -13.47 -1.38
N VAL A 137 2.84 -12.75 -0.53
CA VAL A 137 2.15 -13.36 0.62
C VAL A 137 1.03 -14.33 0.17
N ALA A 138 0.34 -14.08 -0.93
CA ALA A 138 -0.69 -14.98 -1.45
C ALA A 138 -0.11 -16.31 -1.97
N ALA A 139 1.10 -16.28 -2.54
CA ALA A 139 1.84 -17.44 -3.02
C ALA A 139 2.82 -18.01 -1.98
N PHE A 140 2.68 -17.66 -0.69
CA PHE A 140 3.70 -17.94 0.31
C PHE A 140 3.88 -19.44 0.60
N HIS A 141 2.78 -20.22 0.53
CA HIS A 141 2.82 -21.67 0.72
C HIS A 141 3.13 -22.37 -0.61
N ARG A 142 4.38 -22.28 -1.06
CA ARG A 142 4.84 -22.78 -2.38
C ARG A 142 4.56 -24.26 -2.68
N ASP A 143 4.52 -25.10 -1.66
CA ASP A 143 4.32 -26.56 -1.79
C ASP A 143 2.81 -26.92 -1.87
N ASN A 144 1.92 -25.93 -1.72
CA ASN A 144 0.49 -26.06 -1.88
C ASN A 144 0.06 -25.49 -3.24
N GLU A 145 -0.38 -26.36 -4.14
CA GLU A 145 -0.82 -26.00 -5.50
C GLU A 145 -1.92 -24.93 -5.49
N GLN A 146 -2.84 -24.99 -4.52
CA GLN A 146 -3.93 -24.00 -4.41
C GLN A 146 -3.40 -22.61 -4.03
N SER A 147 -2.40 -22.53 -3.14
CA SER A 147 -1.77 -21.26 -2.77
C SER A 147 -0.98 -20.68 -3.95
N ALA A 148 -0.24 -21.53 -4.67
CA ALA A 148 0.49 -21.11 -5.85
C ALA A 148 -0.44 -20.60 -6.97
N GLU A 149 -1.54 -21.32 -7.25
CA GLU A 149 -2.53 -20.91 -8.24
C GLU A 149 -3.25 -19.62 -7.82
N ALA A 150 -3.66 -19.49 -6.56
CA ALA A 150 -4.31 -18.30 -6.03
C ALA A 150 -3.39 -17.07 -6.13
N GLY A 151 -2.12 -17.21 -5.73
CA GLY A 151 -1.12 -16.15 -5.86
C GLY A 151 -0.89 -15.72 -7.31
N LEU A 152 -0.83 -16.67 -8.25
CA LEU A 152 -0.71 -16.37 -9.68
C LEU A 152 -1.94 -15.63 -10.23
N LYS A 153 -3.16 -16.09 -9.90
CA LYS A 153 -4.40 -15.41 -10.29
C LYS A 153 -4.44 -13.99 -9.75
N TYR A 154 -4.09 -13.82 -8.48
CA TYR A 154 -4.09 -12.52 -7.82
C TYR A 154 -3.04 -11.57 -8.43
N PHE A 155 -1.84 -12.08 -8.73
CA PHE A 155 -0.80 -11.32 -9.43
C PHE A 155 -1.25 -10.88 -10.83
N VAL A 156 -1.75 -11.80 -11.66
CA VAL A 156 -2.11 -11.49 -13.07
C VAL A 156 -3.26 -10.49 -13.13
N LEU A 157 -4.33 -10.73 -12.37
CA LEU A 157 -5.50 -9.85 -12.36
C LEU A 157 -5.15 -8.49 -11.70
N GLY A 158 -4.32 -8.52 -10.66
CA GLY A 158 -3.82 -7.31 -10.02
C GLY A 158 -2.90 -6.47 -10.90
N ALA A 159 -2.04 -7.11 -11.71
CA ALA A 159 -1.18 -6.43 -12.69
C ALA A 159 -2.01 -5.79 -13.82
N LEU A 160 -3.09 -6.45 -14.26
CA LEU A 160 -4.03 -5.85 -15.21
C LEU A 160 -4.70 -4.61 -14.61
N ALA A 161 -5.19 -4.68 -13.38
CA ALA A 161 -5.78 -3.52 -12.71
C ALA A 161 -4.77 -2.38 -12.52
N SER A 162 -3.53 -2.69 -12.17
CA SER A 162 -2.44 -1.72 -12.09
C SER A 162 -2.18 -1.04 -13.45
N GLY A 163 -2.16 -1.82 -14.54
CA GLY A 163 -2.04 -1.29 -15.90
C GLY A 163 -3.19 -0.35 -16.27
N LEU A 164 -4.44 -0.70 -15.91
CA LEU A 164 -5.60 0.18 -16.09
C LEU A 164 -5.44 1.48 -15.30
N PHE A 165 -4.99 1.40 -14.04
CA PHE A 165 -4.76 2.58 -13.20
C PHE A 165 -3.72 3.50 -13.84
N LEU A 166 -2.55 2.97 -14.22
CA LEU A 166 -1.46 3.75 -14.75
C LEU A 166 -1.79 4.36 -16.12
N TYR A 167 -2.48 3.60 -16.98
CA TYR A 167 -2.94 4.13 -18.26
C TYR A 167 -4.04 5.20 -18.08
N GLY A 168 -4.96 5.00 -17.13
CA GLY A 168 -5.93 6.03 -16.73
C GLY A 168 -5.28 7.30 -16.20
N ALA A 169 -4.28 7.18 -15.32
CA ALA A 169 -3.50 8.31 -14.81
C ALA A 169 -2.71 9.02 -15.91
N SER A 170 -2.18 8.28 -16.89
CA SER A 170 -1.53 8.84 -18.08
C SER A 170 -2.50 9.67 -18.93
N LEU A 171 -3.73 9.18 -19.16
CA LEU A 171 -4.78 9.93 -19.87
C LEU A 171 -5.18 11.19 -19.09
N VAL A 172 -5.41 11.08 -17.78
CA VAL A 172 -5.71 12.23 -16.93
C VAL A 172 -4.60 13.27 -17.02
N TYR A 173 -3.34 12.86 -16.91
CA TYR A 173 -2.20 13.75 -17.05
C TYR A 173 -2.12 14.38 -18.45
N GLY A 174 -2.34 13.60 -19.51
CA GLY A 174 -2.30 14.08 -20.89
C GLY A 174 -3.35 15.16 -21.20
N PHE A 175 -4.53 15.06 -20.60
CA PHE A 175 -5.63 16.01 -20.84
C PHE A 175 -5.74 17.13 -19.79
N ALA A 176 -5.32 16.91 -18.54
CA ALA A 176 -5.36 17.91 -17.47
C ALA A 176 -4.01 18.59 -17.20
N GLY A 177 -2.90 18.06 -17.74
CA GLY A 177 -1.54 18.58 -17.55
C GLY A 177 -0.98 18.39 -16.13
N THR A 178 -1.64 17.59 -15.30
CA THR A 178 -1.27 17.42 -13.88
C THR A 178 -1.77 16.09 -13.31
N THR A 179 -1.13 15.63 -12.24
CA THR A 179 -1.54 14.45 -11.46
C THR A 179 -2.17 14.83 -10.12
N SER A 180 -2.16 16.12 -9.75
CA SER A 180 -2.67 16.64 -8.47
C SER A 180 -4.19 16.61 -8.44
N PHE A 181 -4.76 16.04 -7.36
CA PHE A 181 -6.21 15.92 -7.22
C PHE A 181 -6.92 17.27 -7.22
N GLU A 182 -6.37 18.27 -6.53
CA GLU A 182 -6.94 19.61 -6.46
C GLU A 182 -7.05 20.25 -7.85
N ARG A 183 -5.97 20.18 -8.64
CA ARG A 183 -5.95 20.79 -9.98
C ARG A 183 -6.82 20.03 -10.97
N ILE A 184 -6.90 18.71 -10.85
CA ILE A 184 -7.81 17.88 -11.68
C ILE A 184 -9.26 18.21 -11.36
N ALA A 185 -9.60 18.39 -10.07
CA ALA A 185 -10.93 18.81 -9.66
C ALA A 185 -11.29 20.18 -10.25
N GLN A 186 -10.36 21.14 -10.26
CA GLN A 186 -10.55 22.44 -10.91
C GLN A 186 -10.77 22.31 -12.42
N ALA A 187 -9.99 21.48 -13.12
CA ALA A 187 -10.13 21.23 -14.55
C ALA A 187 -11.47 20.57 -14.92
N LEU A 188 -12.05 19.77 -14.03
CA LEU A 188 -13.36 19.15 -14.22
C LEU A 188 -14.54 20.12 -14.05
N LEU A 189 -14.36 21.17 -13.25
CA LEU A 189 -15.36 22.20 -13.01
C LEU A 189 -15.41 23.25 -14.12
N ASP A 190 -14.29 23.46 -14.82
CA ASP A 190 -14.24 24.33 -16.00
C ASP A 190 -14.90 23.66 -17.22
N PRO A 191 -15.98 24.24 -17.79
CA PRO A 191 -16.62 23.72 -19.00
C PRO A 191 -15.66 23.58 -20.19
N ALA A 192 -14.62 24.42 -20.28
CA ALA A 192 -13.60 24.34 -21.32
C ALA A 192 -12.54 23.26 -21.04
N GLY A 193 -12.32 22.90 -19.77
CA GLY A 193 -11.36 21.89 -19.32
C GLY A 193 -11.90 20.45 -19.32
N ARG A 194 -13.24 20.28 -19.39
CA ARG A 194 -13.89 18.97 -19.40
C ARG A 194 -13.75 18.26 -20.74
N SER A 195 -12.62 17.60 -20.97
CA SER A 195 -12.41 16.74 -22.13
C SER A 195 -13.00 15.34 -21.95
N GLN A 196 -13.40 14.71 -23.06
CA GLN A 196 -13.82 13.31 -23.06
C GLN A 196 -12.68 12.38 -22.62
N GLY A 197 -11.43 12.70 -23.00
CA GLY A 197 -10.25 11.93 -22.62
C GLY A 197 -9.97 11.94 -21.12
N LEU A 198 -10.18 13.07 -20.45
CA LEU A 198 -10.09 13.17 -18.98
C LEU A 198 -11.12 12.26 -18.30
N THR A 199 -12.36 12.26 -18.80
CA THR A 199 -13.44 11.39 -18.30
C THR A 199 -13.08 9.91 -18.47
N VAL A 200 -12.59 9.51 -19.65
CA VAL A 200 -12.15 8.13 -19.92
C VAL A 200 -11.00 7.72 -19.00
N GLY A 201 -10.03 8.60 -18.78
CA GLY A 201 -8.92 8.37 -17.85
C GLY A 201 -9.41 8.10 -16.42
N LEU A 202 -10.36 8.90 -15.93
CA LEU A 202 -10.96 8.69 -14.61
C LEU A 202 -11.76 7.39 -14.52
N ILE A 203 -12.48 6.99 -15.58
CA ILE A 203 -13.18 5.69 -15.62
C ILE A 203 -12.18 4.53 -15.46
N PHE A 204 -11.02 4.60 -16.13
CA PHE A 204 -10.00 3.56 -16.02
C PHE A 204 -9.39 3.47 -14.62
N ILE A 205 -9.12 4.62 -13.99
CA ILE A 205 -8.67 4.68 -12.60
C ILE A 205 -9.74 4.09 -11.66
N LEU A 206 -11.00 4.47 -11.83
CA LEU A 206 -12.10 3.96 -11.01
C LEU A 206 -12.30 2.45 -11.19
N ALA A 207 -12.20 1.94 -12.43
CA ALA A 207 -12.26 0.51 -12.70
C ALA A 207 -11.13 -0.26 -11.99
N ALA A 208 -9.91 0.28 -12.02
CA ALA A 208 -8.76 -0.30 -11.32
C ALA A 208 -8.94 -0.29 -9.79
N LEU A 209 -9.43 0.81 -9.23
CA LEU A 209 -9.72 0.91 -7.79
C LEU A 209 -10.85 -0.03 -7.38
N ALA A 210 -11.92 -0.12 -8.19
CA ALA A 210 -13.04 -1.03 -7.99
C ALA A 210 -12.59 -2.50 -7.97
N PHE A 211 -11.65 -2.88 -8.84
CA PHE A 211 -11.00 -4.19 -8.81
C PHE A 211 -10.25 -4.43 -7.49
N LYS A 212 -9.48 -3.45 -7.01
CA LYS A 212 -8.67 -3.59 -5.77
C LYS A 212 -9.52 -3.74 -4.50
N VAL A 213 -10.74 -3.21 -4.49
CA VAL A 213 -11.71 -3.37 -3.39
C VAL A 213 -12.75 -4.47 -3.65
N SER A 214 -12.57 -5.26 -4.72
CA SER A 214 -13.48 -6.35 -5.12
C SER A 214 -14.94 -5.92 -5.32
N ALA A 215 -15.17 -4.69 -5.78
CA ALA A 215 -16.52 -4.22 -6.08
C ALA A 215 -17.09 -4.88 -7.34
N VAL A 216 -18.40 -5.14 -7.38
CA VAL A 216 -19.11 -5.60 -8.59
C VAL A 216 -18.94 -4.56 -9.70
N PRO A 217 -18.54 -4.93 -10.94
CA PRO A 217 -18.41 -6.28 -11.52
C PRO A 217 -17.01 -6.93 -11.45
N PHE A 218 -16.05 -6.36 -10.72
CA PHE A 218 -14.63 -6.76 -10.69
C PHE A 218 -14.24 -7.72 -9.54
N HIS A 219 -15.19 -8.51 -9.02
CA HIS A 219 -15.01 -9.41 -7.88
C HIS A 219 -14.48 -10.82 -8.26
N MET A 220 -14.05 -11.03 -9.50
CA MET A 220 -13.72 -12.35 -10.05
C MET A 220 -12.57 -13.09 -9.34
N TRP A 221 -11.80 -12.41 -8.50
CA TRP A 221 -10.59 -12.93 -7.84
C TRP A 221 -10.73 -13.20 -6.34
N THR A 222 -11.85 -12.77 -5.73
CA THR A 222 -12.20 -12.99 -4.31
C THR A 222 -13.26 -14.06 -4.17
#